data_AF-A0A950R925-F1
#
_entry.id   AF-A0A950R925-F1
#
_cell.length_a   1.000
_cell.length_b   1.000
_cell.length_c   1.000
_cell.angle_alpha   90.00
_cell.angle_beta   90.00
_cell.angle_gamma   90.00
#
_symmetry.space_group_name_H-M   'P 1'
#
loop_
_entity.id
_entity.type
_entity.pdbx_description
1 polymer ?
#
loop_
_entity_poly.entity_id
_entity_poly.type
_entity_poly.pdbx_seq_one_letter_code
_entity_poly.pdbx_strand_id
1 'polypeptide(L)'
;MAPAGARLPGQRGRPVAGSVRADRAAAGPRPQHHAAAAAPPLESDTRPATQVYQNVKVLTDTDAGQFMRLQHAITAWVSPKQGCGFCHEAQNYASDAKPAKQAARTMLRMVRGINTAWQNHVGQAGVTCWTCHRGQPVPAQLWFPRPPKAPRDMIAKQEDWNEEATTVHKFFPAASWDLYLRGETPGSGQAYTALPSRTASPQIVTKRVYEVMMQMSDEIGVNCGYCHNSRAFFDWKESTPARWVGYYGIQMTRALNRNVLEPLATTIPQVRDERYHSFIPVLPPRDRGLQAGNGFVICGTCHYGLPKPTRIPDALDTFPTLRKPDPLLSPTPASAPGRG
;
A
#
# COMPACT_ATOMS: atom_id res chain seq x y z
N MET A 1 -1.41 -12.17 35.05
CA MET A 1 -2.44 -12.08 34.00
C MET A 1 -3.00 -10.67 34.02
N ALA A 2 -2.50 -9.77 33.18
CA ALA A 2 -3.07 -8.42 33.05
C ALA A 2 -4.31 -8.49 32.13
N PRO A 3 -5.39 -7.75 32.40
CA PRO A 3 -6.58 -7.79 31.56
C PRO A 3 -6.33 -7.03 30.24
N ALA A 4 -6.60 -7.71 29.12
CA ALA A 4 -6.60 -7.10 27.79
C ALA A 4 -7.59 -5.91 27.74
N GLY A 5 -7.12 -4.73 27.35
CA GLY A 5 -7.96 -3.54 27.23
C GLY A 5 -8.94 -3.64 26.05
N ALA A 6 -10.21 -3.92 26.31
CA ALA A 6 -11.29 -3.86 25.31
C ALA A 6 -11.90 -2.46 25.27
N ARG A 7 -11.82 -1.77 24.13
CA ARG A 7 -12.70 -0.63 23.82
C ARG A 7 -13.96 -1.18 23.17
N LEU A 8 -15.14 -0.96 23.74
CA LEU A 8 -16.42 -1.36 23.14
C LEU A 8 -17.00 -0.18 22.34
N PRO A 9 -17.09 -0.25 21.00
CA PRO A 9 -17.74 0.77 20.18
C PRO A 9 -19.19 0.37 19.86
N GLY A 10 -19.98 -0.02 20.87
CA GLY A 10 -21.35 -0.51 20.68
C GLY A 10 -22.33 -0.07 21.78
N GLN A 11 -23.62 0.03 21.44
CA GLN A 11 -24.70 0.27 22.40
C GLN A 11 -24.73 -0.85 23.47
N ARG A 12 -24.97 -0.50 24.75
CA ARG A 12 -25.06 -1.48 25.85
C ARG A 12 -26.06 -2.59 25.47
N GLY A 13 -25.63 -3.86 25.56
CA GLY A 13 -26.44 -5.02 25.21
C GLY A 13 -26.21 -5.60 23.80
N ARG A 14 -25.41 -4.95 22.95
CA ARG A 14 -24.95 -5.48 21.65
C ARG A 14 -23.42 -5.45 21.59
N PRO A 15 -22.71 -6.49 22.03
CA PRO A 15 -21.26 -6.49 22.02
C PRO A 15 -20.76 -6.61 20.58
N VAL A 16 -20.53 -5.47 19.91
CA VAL A 16 -19.45 -5.40 18.92
C VAL A 16 -18.18 -5.41 19.76
N ALA A 17 -17.56 -6.58 19.92
CA ALA A 17 -16.26 -6.65 20.57
C ALA A 17 -15.31 -5.78 19.73
N GLY A 18 -15.01 -4.56 20.19
CA GLY A 18 -13.93 -3.78 19.59
C GLY A 18 -12.64 -4.58 19.70
N SER A 19 -11.65 -4.23 18.88
CA SER A 19 -10.39 -4.98 18.76
C SER A 19 -9.85 -5.37 20.14
N VAL A 20 -10.00 -6.64 20.51
CA VAL A 20 -9.37 -7.19 21.72
C VAL A 20 -7.91 -7.37 21.34
N ARG A 21 -7.06 -6.42 21.73
CA ARG A 21 -5.62 -6.68 21.76
C ARG A 21 -5.40 -7.66 22.89
N ALA A 22 -5.27 -8.94 22.56
CA ALA A 22 -4.52 -9.81 23.44
C ALA A 22 -3.15 -9.16 23.64
N ASP A 23 -2.70 -9.02 24.89
CA ASP A 23 -1.30 -8.78 25.18
C ASP A 23 -0.54 -9.96 24.58
N ARG A 24 -0.11 -9.81 23.32
CA ARG A 24 0.56 -10.84 22.53
C ARG A 24 1.97 -11.02 23.11
N ALA A 25 2.06 -11.72 24.23
CA ALA A 25 3.29 -12.30 24.73
C ALA A 25 3.74 -13.51 23.86
N ALA A 26 2.88 -14.01 22.96
CA ALA A 26 3.15 -15.22 22.15
C ALA A 26 3.49 -14.96 20.67
N ALA A 27 3.35 -13.73 20.16
CA ALA A 27 3.93 -13.35 18.88
C ALA A 27 5.09 -12.41 19.23
N GLY A 28 6.33 -12.87 19.02
CA GLY A 28 7.52 -12.05 19.28
C GLY A 28 7.37 -10.63 18.70
N PRO A 29 8.02 -9.62 19.29
CA PRO A 29 7.83 -8.23 18.90
C PRO A 29 8.02 -8.10 17.38
N ARG A 30 6.94 -7.75 16.66
CA ARG A 30 7.06 -7.36 15.25
C ARG A 30 8.05 -6.19 15.25
N PRO A 31 9.17 -6.26 14.50
CA PRO A 31 10.20 -5.25 14.56
C PRO A 31 9.57 -3.89 14.26
N GLN A 32 9.45 -3.08 15.30
CA GLN A 32 9.09 -1.68 15.17
C GLN A 32 10.35 -1.01 14.63
N HIS A 33 10.44 -0.93 13.30
CA HIS A 33 11.45 -0.09 12.69
C HIS A 33 11.05 1.36 12.99
N HIS A 34 11.60 1.89 14.09
CA HIS A 34 11.57 3.31 14.35
C HIS A 34 12.20 4.00 13.14
N ALA A 35 11.48 4.97 12.59
CA ALA A 35 12.04 5.80 11.55
C ALA A 35 13.30 6.46 12.08
N ALA A 36 14.39 6.39 11.32
CA ALA A 36 15.58 7.17 11.64
C ALA A 36 15.18 8.66 11.75
N ALA A 37 15.68 9.33 12.78
CA ALA A 37 15.48 10.76 12.96
C ALA A 37 15.91 11.51 11.70
N ALA A 38 15.15 12.55 11.32
CA ALA A 38 15.53 13.41 10.21
C ALA A 38 16.94 13.95 10.43
N ALA A 39 17.77 13.91 9.39
CA ALA A 39 19.12 14.47 9.38
C ALA A 39 19.09 15.95 9.84
N PRO A 40 20.18 16.45 10.46
CA PRO A 40 20.29 17.85 10.88
C PRO A 40 19.98 18.80 9.71
N PRO A 41 19.45 20.00 9.99
CA PRO A 41 19.14 20.97 8.94
C PRO A 41 20.38 21.22 8.07
N LEU A 42 20.27 20.93 6.77
CA LEU A 42 21.24 21.43 5.79
C LEU A 42 21.08 22.95 5.72
N GLU A 43 22.18 23.66 5.46
CA GLU A 43 22.17 25.13 5.29
C GLU A 43 21.00 25.57 4.40
N SER A 44 20.28 26.61 4.82
CA SER A 44 19.08 27.08 4.13
C SER A 44 19.47 27.82 2.85
N ASP A 45 19.67 27.08 1.76
CA ASP A 45 19.74 27.67 0.42
C ASP A 45 18.32 27.89 -0.11
N THR A 46 17.85 29.14 -0.04
CA THR A 46 16.50 29.53 -0.44
C THR A 46 16.33 29.73 -1.95
N ARG A 47 17.40 29.58 -2.74
CA ARG A 47 17.30 29.69 -4.20
C ARG A 47 16.40 28.56 -4.74
N PRO A 48 15.59 28.79 -5.79
CA PRO A 48 14.82 27.73 -6.41
C PRO A 48 15.71 26.55 -6.83
N ALA A 49 15.29 25.32 -6.53
CA ALA A 49 16.07 24.12 -6.86
C ALA A 49 16.37 24.00 -8.36
N THR A 50 15.49 24.52 -9.21
CA THR A 50 15.67 24.56 -10.68
C THR A 50 16.75 25.53 -11.15
N GLN A 51 17.17 26.49 -10.32
CA GLN A 51 18.29 27.39 -10.61
C GLN A 51 19.63 26.79 -10.17
N VAL A 52 19.63 25.94 -9.14
CA VAL A 52 20.85 25.36 -8.56
C VAL A 52 21.17 23.99 -9.15
N TYR A 53 20.15 23.16 -9.42
CA TYR A 53 20.30 21.79 -9.89
C TYR A 53 19.79 21.61 -11.32
N GLN A 54 20.46 20.73 -12.06
CA GLN A 54 20.06 20.36 -13.42
C GLN A 54 19.07 19.19 -13.40
N ASN A 55 18.18 19.15 -14.40
CA ASN A 55 17.24 18.04 -14.66
C ASN A 55 16.27 17.73 -13.49
N VAL A 56 15.81 18.78 -12.80
CA VAL A 56 14.74 18.73 -11.79
C VAL A 56 13.38 18.68 -12.51
N LYS A 57 12.66 17.56 -12.38
CA LYS A 57 11.39 17.31 -13.12
C LYS A 57 10.12 17.30 -12.26
N VAL A 58 10.23 16.97 -10.98
CA VAL A 58 9.08 16.82 -10.07
C VAL A 58 9.10 17.88 -8.97
N LEU A 59 10.24 18.01 -8.28
CA LEU A 59 10.44 18.99 -7.22
C LEU A 59 10.82 20.37 -7.80
N THR A 60 10.08 20.87 -8.79
CA THR A 60 10.37 22.16 -9.45
C THR A 60 9.94 23.36 -8.61
N ASP A 61 9.13 23.12 -7.57
CA ASP A 61 8.47 24.09 -6.72
C ASP A 61 9.02 24.10 -5.28
N THR A 62 10.31 23.76 -5.12
CA THR A 62 11.02 23.74 -3.84
C THR A 62 12.33 24.55 -3.95
N ASP A 63 12.82 25.06 -2.83
CA ASP A 63 14.17 25.63 -2.75
C ASP A 63 15.26 24.54 -2.67
N ALA A 64 16.50 24.93 -2.93
CA ALA A 64 17.64 24.03 -3.01
C ALA A 64 17.98 23.36 -1.67
N GLY A 65 17.80 24.06 -0.55
CA GLY A 65 17.98 23.50 0.80
C GLY A 65 17.00 22.36 1.10
N GLN A 66 15.71 22.60 0.88
CA GLN A 66 14.66 21.58 1.03
C GLN A 66 14.80 20.45 0.02
N PHE A 67 15.24 20.74 -1.21
CA PHE A 67 15.55 19.73 -2.20
C PHE A 67 16.59 18.74 -1.64
N MET A 68 17.75 19.22 -1.20
CA MET A 68 18.81 18.34 -0.68
C MET A 68 18.38 17.64 0.60
N ARG A 69 17.68 18.34 1.50
CA ARG A 69 17.13 17.73 2.71
C ARG A 69 16.25 16.53 2.40
N LEU A 70 15.37 16.66 1.41
CA LEU A 70 14.53 15.56 0.97
C LEU A 70 15.35 14.44 0.31
N GLN A 71 16.37 14.76 -0.49
CA GLN A 71 17.24 13.73 -1.10
C GLN A 71 17.91 12.86 -0.02
N HIS A 72 18.47 13.46 1.02
CA HIS A 72 19.06 12.72 2.15
C HIS A 72 18.03 11.86 2.89
N ALA A 73 16.82 12.39 3.10
CA ALA A 73 15.73 11.64 3.73
C ALA A 73 15.30 10.44 2.89
N ILE A 74 15.16 10.59 1.57
CA ILE A 74 14.85 9.50 0.65
C ILE A 74 15.93 8.41 0.71
N THR A 75 17.21 8.78 0.74
CA THR A 75 18.29 7.81 0.90
C THR A 75 18.13 6.99 2.17
N ALA A 76 17.87 7.64 3.31
CA ALA A 76 17.65 6.95 4.58
C ALA A 76 16.39 6.06 4.54
N TRP A 77 15.34 6.49 3.86
CA TRP A 77 14.06 5.80 3.84
C TRP A 77 13.98 4.62 2.87
N VAL A 78 14.77 4.66 1.79
CA VAL A 78 14.68 3.70 0.68
C VAL A 78 15.93 2.85 0.57
N SER A 79 17.11 3.46 0.52
CA SER A 79 18.36 2.74 0.17
C SER A 79 19.53 3.13 1.09
N PRO A 80 19.39 3.02 2.43
CA PRO A 80 20.40 3.49 3.37
C PRO A 80 21.72 2.71 3.24
N LYS A 81 21.68 1.45 2.79
CA LYS A 81 22.88 0.63 2.59
C LYS A 81 23.64 0.99 1.31
N GLN A 82 22.93 1.39 0.26
CA GLN A 82 23.47 1.71 -1.05
C GLN A 82 23.83 3.21 -1.20
N GLY A 83 23.25 4.06 -0.36
CA GLY A 83 23.45 5.50 -0.38
C GLY A 83 22.89 6.15 -1.65
N CYS A 84 23.43 7.33 -1.99
CA CYS A 84 23.05 8.11 -3.17
C CYS A 84 23.26 7.34 -4.49
N GLY A 85 24.26 6.44 -4.51
CA GLY A 85 24.63 5.63 -5.67
C GLY A 85 23.56 4.62 -6.11
N PHE A 86 22.51 4.40 -5.31
CA PHE A 86 21.38 3.59 -5.73
C PHE A 86 20.62 4.22 -6.92
N CYS A 87 20.32 5.52 -6.81
CA CYS A 87 19.55 6.25 -7.81
C CYS A 87 20.43 7.08 -8.75
N HIS A 88 21.64 7.47 -8.35
CA HIS A 88 22.46 8.41 -9.12
C HIS A 88 23.78 7.79 -9.63
N GLU A 89 24.27 8.32 -10.74
CA GLU A 89 25.66 8.15 -11.16
C GLU A 89 26.57 9.05 -10.32
N ALA A 90 27.71 8.53 -9.86
CA ALA A 90 28.57 9.23 -8.90
C ALA A 90 29.07 10.58 -9.41
N GLN A 91 29.36 10.69 -10.70
CA GLN A 91 29.90 11.90 -11.35
C GLN A 91 28.84 12.75 -12.05
N ASN A 92 27.58 12.30 -12.10
CA ASN A 92 26.50 13.03 -12.77
C ASN A 92 25.14 12.77 -12.13
N TYR A 93 24.84 13.53 -11.08
CA TYR A 93 23.55 13.48 -10.39
C TYR A 93 22.36 13.88 -11.29
N ALA A 94 22.59 14.64 -12.36
CA ALA A 94 21.55 15.05 -13.32
C ALA A 94 21.18 13.94 -14.31
N SER A 95 22.06 12.96 -14.55
CA SER A 95 21.83 11.83 -15.47
C SER A 95 20.61 10.98 -15.10
N ASP A 96 19.88 10.54 -16.13
CA ASP A 96 18.75 9.62 -16.03
C ASP A 96 19.12 8.17 -16.43
N ALA A 97 20.42 7.87 -16.51
CA ALA A 97 20.91 6.55 -16.94
C ALA A 97 20.49 5.39 -16.02
N LYS A 98 20.28 5.66 -14.72
CA LYS A 98 19.83 4.64 -13.76
C LYS A 98 18.30 4.55 -13.72
N PRO A 99 17.70 3.37 -13.97
CA PRO A 99 16.26 3.18 -13.90
C PRO A 99 15.66 3.52 -12.52
N ALA A 100 16.41 3.30 -11.45
CA ALA A 100 16.00 3.63 -10.08
C ALA A 100 15.64 5.13 -9.92
N LYS A 101 16.30 6.04 -10.65
CA LYS A 101 15.98 7.47 -10.64
C LYS A 101 14.62 7.75 -11.27
N GLN A 102 14.32 7.08 -12.39
CA GLN A 102 13.03 7.23 -13.05
C GLN A 102 11.90 6.70 -12.17
N ALA A 103 12.09 5.54 -11.54
CA ALA A 103 11.16 5.01 -10.55
C ALA A 103 10.98 5.97 -9.36
N ALA A 104 12.07 6.51 -8.81
CA ALA A 104 12.01 7.47 -7.70
C ALA A 104 11.20 8.73 -8.05
N ARG A 105 11.30 9.25 -9.28
CA ARG A 105 10.45 10.36 -9.74
C ARG A 105 8.98 9.97 -9.74
N THR A 106 8.64 8.80 -10.28
CA THR A 106 7.26 8.30 -10.26
C THR A 106 6.74 8.14 -8.83
N MET A 107 7.56 7.63 -7.91
CA MET A 107 7.20 7.49 -6.49
C MET A 107 7.01 8.85 -5.79
N LEU A 108 7.82 9.87 -6.11
CA LEU A 108 7.61 11.23 -5.59
C LEU A 108 6.25 11.78 -5.98
N ARG A 109 5.87 11.61 -7.26
CA ARG A 109 4.56 11.99 -7.78
C ARG A 109 3.43 11.21 -7.08
N MET A 110 3.63 9.91 -6.88
CA MET A 110 2.70 9.05 -6.15
C MET A 110 2.50 9.52 -4.70
N VAL A 111 3.57 9.81 -3.96
CA VAL A 111 3.49 10.31 -2.57
C VAL A 111 2.76 11.64 -2.49
N ARG A 112 3.08 12.58 -3.39
CA ARG A 112 2.37 13.86 -3.53
C ARG A 112 0.87 13.67 -3.81
N GLY A 113 0.53 12.78 -4.73
CA GLY A 113 -0.85 12.42 -5.05
C GLY A 113 -1.60 11.79 -3.89
N ILE A 114 -0.97 10.86 -3.14
CA ILE A 114 -1.57 10.27 -1.93
C ILE A 114 -1.87 11.35 -0.89
N ASN A 115 -0.89 12.22 -0.61
CA ASN A 115 -1.00 13.23 0.44
C ASN A 115 -2.02 14.33 0.15
N THR A 116 -2.40 14.51 -1.12
CA THR A 116 -3.33 15.57 -1.56
C THR A 116 -4.69 15.03 -1.95
N ALA A 117 -4.77 13.95 -2.72
CA ALA A 117 -6.03 13.42 -3.25
C ALA A 117 -6.72 12.39 -2.33
N TRP A 118 -6.00 11.77 -1.40
CA TRP A 118 -6.51 10.66 -0.57
C TRP A 118 -6.60 11.01 0.94
N GLN A 119 -6.81 12.28 1.27
CA GLN A 119 -6.92 12.74 2.67
C GLN A 119 -8.09 12.10 3.44
N ASN A 120 -9.13 11.65 2.73
CA ASN A 120 -10.22 10.83 3.28
C ASN A 120 -9.77 9.46 3.83
N HIS A 121 -8.56 9.01 3.45
CA HIS A 121 -7.92 7.80 3.97
C HIS A 121 -6.70 8.13 4.86
N VAL A 122 -5.72 8.88 4.32
CA VAL A 122 -4.44 9.12 5.02
C VAL A 122 -4.50 10.28 6.02
N GLY A 123 -5.55 11.11 5.96
CA GLY A 123 -5.68 12.32 6.77
C GLY A 123 -4.53 13.30 6.52
N GLN A 124 -4.36 14.24 7.47
CA GLN A 124 -3.27 15.23 7.38
C GLN A 124 -1.88 14.63 7.60
N ALA A 125 -1.79 13.43 8.15
CA ALA A 125 -0.51 12.79 8.42
C ALA A 125 0.17 12.24 7.16
N GLY A 126 -0.62 11.88 6.15
CA GLY A 126 -0.13 11.38 4.86
C GLY A 126 0.85 10.20 4.96
N VAL A 127 1.69 10.09 3.94
CA VAL A 127 2.70 9.05 3.75
C VAL A 127 4.05 9.65 3.34
N THR A 128 5.11 8.88 3.57
CA THR A 128 6.47 9.15 3.09
C THR A 128 7.03 7.90 2.43
N CYS A 129 8.24 7.96 1.86
CA CYS A 129 8.91 6.77 1.33
C CYS A 129 9.09 5.70 2.41
N TRP A 130 9.31 6.11 3.67
CA TRP A 130 9.46 5.19 4.80
C TRP A 130 8.22 4.34 5.06
N THR A 131 7.02 4.88 4.79
CA THR A 131 5.75 4.19 5.02
C THR A 131 5.72 2.80 4.37
N CYS A 132 6.27 2.70 3.16
CA CYS A 132 6.36 1.45 2.39
C CYS A 132 7.77 0.83 2.43
N HIS A 133 8.82 1.61 2.20
CA HIS A 133 10.15 1.06 1.95
C HIS A 133 10.85 0.57 3.23
N ARG A 134 10.65 1.26 4.36
CA ARG A 134 11.27 0.91 5.65
C ARG A 134 12.77 0.60 5.55
N GLY A 135 13.50 1.40 4.77
CA GLY A 135 14.94 1.27 4.56
C GLY A 135 15.35 0.15 3.58
N GLN A 136 14.39 -0.37 2.80
CA GLN A 136 14.64 -1.37 1.76
C GLN A 136 14.27 -0.82 0.38
N PRO A 137 15.12 -0.99 -0.65
CA PRO A 137 14.81 -0.55 -2.00
C PRO A 137 13.52 -1.16 -2.55
N VAL A 138 13.23 -2.42 -2.18
CA VAL A 138 11.97 -3.11 -2.47
C VAL A 138 11.18 -3.25 -1.15
N PRO A 139 9.96 -2.70 -1.06
CA PRO A 139 9.10 -2.89 0.11
C PRO A 139 8.90 -4.37 0.45
N ALA A 140 8.96 -4.69 1.74
CA ALA A 140 8.93 -6.09 2.20
C ALA A 140 7.55 -6.77 2.09
N GLN A 141 6.47 -5.99 2.02
CA GLN A 141 5.09 -6.47 1.96
C GLN A 141 4.50 -6.09 0.61
N LEU A 142 4.90 -6.79 -0.44
CA LEU A 142 4.34 -6.63 -1.78
C LEU A 142 3.68 -7.92 -2.22
N TRP A 143 2.69 -7.77 -3.09
CA TRP A 143 2.11 -8.89 -3.79
C TRP A 143 2.64 -8.97 -5.22
N PHE A 144 3.00 -10.17 -5.65
CA PHE A 144 3.46 -10.45 -7.01
C PHE A 144 2.42 -11.37 -7.68
N PRO A 145 1.70 -10.91 -8.73
CA PRO A 145 0.75 -11.72 -9.45
C PRO A 145 1.47 -12.92 -10.04
N ARG A 146 1.06 -14.12 -9.65
CA ARG A 146 1.63 -15.35 -10.21
C ARG A 146 0.92 -15.68 -11.53
N PRO A 147 1.61 -16.32 -12.49
CA PRO A 147 0.91 -16.86 -13.64
C PRO A 147 -0.16 -17.85 -13.12
N PRO A 148 -1.37 -17.86 -13.69
CA PRO A 148 -2.32 -18.91 -13.37
C PRO A 148 -1.66 -20.27 -13.63
N LYS A 149 -1.73 -21.19 -12.67
CA LYS A 149 -1.26 -22.56 -12.88
C LYS A 149 -2.05 -23.14 -14.06
N ALA A 150 -1.37 -23.81 -15.00
CA ALA A 150 -2.03 -24.51 -16.08
C ALA A 150 -3.11 -25.45 -15.48
N PRO A 151 -4.33 -25.52 -16.06
CA PRO A 151 -5.36 -26.39 -15.54
C PRO A 151 -4.82 -27.82 -15.46
N ARG A 152 -4.83 -28.41 -14.27
CA ARG A 152 -4.73 -29.86 -14.09
C ARG A 152 -6.16 -30.40 -14.09
N ASP A 153 -6.36 -31.52 -14.75
CA ASP A 153 -7.63 -32.08 -15.18
C ASP A 153 -8.77 -32.06 -14.15
N MET A 154 -9.98 -31.78 -14.65
CA MET A 154 -11.39 -32.13 -14.30
C MET A 154 -11.81 -32.67 -12.91
N ILE A 155 -10.98 -32.71 -11.87
CA ILE A 155 -11.40 -32.98 -10.49
C ILE A 155 -11.69 -31.63 -9.83
N ALA A 156 -12.82 -31.54 -9.11
CA ALA A 156 -13.30 -30.34 -8.44
C ALA A 156 -12.13 -29.52 -7.88
N LYS A 157 -11.92 -28.31 -8.43
CA LYS A 157 -10.77 -27.45 -8.13
C LYS A 157 -10.60 -27.35 -6.61
N GLN A 158 -9.65 -28.10 -6.07
CA GLN A 158 -9.17 -27.84 -4.73
C GLN A 158 -8.54 -26.45 -4.78
N GLU A 159 -9.03 -25.58 -3.93
CA GLU A 159 -8.57 -24.20 -3.89
C GLU A 159 -7.13 -24.19 -3.41
N ASP A 160 -6.32 -23.29 -3.95
CA ASP A 160 -4.87 -23.25 -3.73
C ASP A 160 -4.50 -22.61 -2.38
N TRP A 161 -5.32 -22.91 -1.37
CA TRP A 161 -5.10 -22.56 0.02
C TRP A 161 -3.86 -23.29 0.52
N ASN A 162 -3.02 -22.57 1.26
CA ASN A 162 -1.84 -23.16 1.88
C ASN A 162 -2.17 -23.52 3.32
N GLU A 163 -2.65 -24.74 3.56
CA GLU A 163 -3.06 -25.21 4.88
C GLU A 163 -1.90 -25.29 5.89
N GLU A 164 -0.66 -25.38 5.40
CA GLU A 164 0.56 -25.34 6.22
C GLU A 164 0.99 -23.91 6.60
N ALA A 165 0.30 -22.88 6.09
CA ALA A 165 0.66 -21.50 6.33
C ALA A 165 0.43 -21.09 7.79
N THR A 166 1.44 -20.45 8.37
CA THR A 166 1.40 -19.90 9.73
C THR A 166 0.83 -18.48 9.81
N THR A 167 0.43 -17.89 8.68
CA THR A 167 -0.12 -16.52 8.61
C THR A 167 -1.29 -16.46 7.65
N VAL A 168 -2.29 -15.61 7.95
CA VAL A 168 -3.47 -15.39 7.09
C VAL A 168 -3.05 -14.96 5.69
N HIS A 169 -2.06 -14.07 5.60
CA HIS A 169 -1.48 -13.61 4.34
C HIS A 169 -0.97 -14.74 3.44
N LYS A 170 -0.36 -15.79 4.02
CA LYS A 170 0.16 -16.96 3.28
C LYS A 170 -0.86 -18.07 3.09
N PHE A 171 -1.89 -18.13 3.94
CA PHE A 171 -2.93 -19.16 3.92
C PHE A 171 -3.86 -18.98 2.72
N PHE A 172 -4.38 -17.76 2.54
CA PHE A 172 -5.29 -17.46 1.44
C PHE A 172 -4.54 -17.22 0.13
N PRO A 173 -5.14 -17.61 -1.01
CA PRO A 173 -4.52 -17.39 -2.30
C PRO A 173 -4.47 -15.90 -2.64
N ALA A 174 -3.47 -15.53 -3.43
CA ALA A 174 -3.25 -14.14 -3.84
C ALA A 174 -4.27 -13.65 -4.90
N ALA A 175 -5.07 -14.56 -5.47
CA ALA A 175 -6.06 -14.26 -6.50
C ALA A 175 -7.15 -13.26 -6.04
N SER A 176 -7.41 -13.18 -4.75
CA SER A 176 -8.32 -12.19 -4.15
C SER A 176 -7.79 -10.75 -4.34
N TRP A 177 -6.48 -10.51 -4.22
CA TRP A 177 -5.88 -9.19 -4.46
C TRP A 177 -5.97 -8.79 -5.93
N ASP A 178 -5.79 -9.73 -6.85
CA ASP A 178 -6.03 -9.52 -8.28
C ASP A 178 -7.45 -9.02 -8.55
N LEU A 179 -8.46 -9.60 -7.90
CA LEU A 179 -9.86 -9.25 -8.11
C LEU A 179 -10.26 -7.93 -7.47
N TYR A 180 -9.72 -7.60 -6.29
CA TYR A 180 -10.22 -6.50 -5.47
C TYR A 180 -9.24 -5.35 -5.24
N LEU A 181 -7.93 -5.57 -5.30
CA LEU A 181 -6.91 -4.51 -5.11
C LEU A 181 -6.24 -4.08 -6.42
N ARG A 182 -6.35 -4.90 -7.47
CA ARG A 182 -6.00 -4.55 -8.86
C ARG A 182 -7.24 -4.50 -9.74
N GLY A 183 -8.18 -5.42 -9.56
CA GLY A 183 -9.50 -5.42 -10.17
C GLY A 183 -10.51 -4.54 -9.42
N GLU A 184 -11.68 -4.36 -10.05
CA GLU A 184 -12.83 -3.63 -9.49
C GLU A 184 -14.03 -4.55 -9.29
N THR A 185 -13.75 -5.82 -8.94
CA THR A 185 -14.80 -6.80 -8.70
C THR A 185 -15.72 -6.27 -7.58
N PRO A 186 -17.05 -6.31 -7.75
CA PRO A 186 -17.99 -5.88 -6.72
C PRO A 186 -17.75 -6.63 -5.40
N GLY A 187 -17.62 -5.89 -4.31
CA GLY A 187 -17.38 -6.44 -2.97
C GLY A 187 -18.64 -6.89 -2.22
N SER A 188 -19.82 -6.85 -2.86
CA SER A 188 -21.10 -7.21 -2.22
C SER A 188 -21.57 -8.59 -2.67
N GLY A 189 -21.54 -9.57 -1.76
CA GLY A 189 -22.08 -10.91 -2.01
C GLY A 189 -23.54 -11.11 -1.55
N GLN A 190 -24.04 -10.24 -0.67
CA GLN A 190 -25.35 -10.40 -0.01
C GLN A 190 -26.47 -9.69 -0.79
N ALA A 191 -27.65 -10.32 -0.85
CA ALA A 191 -28.85 -9.68 -1.38
C ALA A 191 -29.44 -8.67 -0.38
N TYR A 192 -30.07 -7.62 -0.89
CA TYR A 192 -30.79 -6.61 -0.07
C TYR A 192 -32.25 -6.99 0.24
N THR A 193 -32.70 -8.14 -0.27
CA THR A 193 -34.05 -8.67 -0.06
C THR A 193 -34.01 -9.87 0.86
N ALA A 194 -35.03 -10.01 1.72
CA ALA A 194 -35.16 -11.18 2.60
C ALA A 194 -35.48 -12.47 1.83
N LEU A 195 -36.27 -12.36 0.76
CA LEU A 195 -36.61 -13.49 -0.11
C LEU A 195 -35.52 -13.73 -1.15
N PRO A 196 -35.31 -15.00 -1.59
CA PRO A 196 -34.40 -15.32 -2.67
C PRO A 196 -34.70 -14.46 -3.90
N SER A 197 -33.68 -13.77 -4.37
CA SER A 197 -33.73 -12.94 -5.56
C SER A 197 -32.60 -13.37 -6.50
N ARG A 198 -32.80 -13.15 -7.81
CA ARG A 198 -31.75 -13.41 -8.82
C ARG A 198 -30.53 -12.48 -8.67
N THR A 199 -30.55 -11.56 -7.71
CA THR A 199 -29.48 -10.58 -7.44
C THR A 199 -28.45 -11.05 -6.41
N ALA A 200 -28.63 -12.20 -5.76
CA ALA A 200 -27.61 -12.75 -4.87
C ALA A 200 -26.37 -13.21 -5.65
N SER A 201 -25.17 -12.93 -5.13
CA SER A 201 -23.95 -13.35 -5.82
C SER A 201 -23.70 -14.86 -5.65
N PRO A 202 -23.06 -15.51 -6.64
CA PRO A 202 -22.59 -16.89 -6.50
C PRO A 202 -21.69 -17.05 -5.27
N GLN A 203 -21.72 -18.23 -4.64
CA GLN A 203 -20.91 -18.53 -3.45
C GLN A 203 -19.41 -18.25 -3.65
N ILE A 204 -18.89 -18.46 -4.86
CA ILE A 204 -17.50 -18.16 -5.20
C ILE A 204 -17.16 -16.67 -5.02
N VAL A 205 -18.08 -15.75 -5.33
CA VAL A 205 -17.87 -14.31 -5.12
C VAL A 205 -17.81 -14.02 -3.62
N THR A 206 -18.76 -14.53 -2.84
CA THR A 206 -18.77 -14.39 -1.38
C THR A 206 -17.49 -14.92 -0.75
N LYS A 207 -16.99 -16.05 -1.24
CA LYS A 207 -15.71 -16.63 -0.82
C LYS A 207 -14.54 -15.68 -1.12
N ARG A 208 -14.42 -15.16 -2.34
CA ARG A 208 -13.32 -14.24 -2.71
C ARG A 208 -13.37 -12.94 -1.90
N VAL A 209 -14.56 -12.42 -1.61
CA VAL A 209 -14.73 -11.28 -0.69
C VAL A 209 -14.23 -11.64 0.71
N TYR A 210 -14.60 -12.82 1.23
CA TYR A 210 -14.12 -13.26 2.54
C TYR A 210 -12.59 -13.35 2.60
N GLU A 211 -11.96 -13.95 1.58
CA GLU A 211 -10.50 -14.08 1.48
C GLU A 211 -9.79 -12.71 1.58
N VAL A 212 -10.20 -11.73 0.76
CA VAL A 212 -9.57 -10.39 0.79
C VAL A 212 -9.84 -9.67 2.11
N MET A 213 -11.01 -9.85 2.72
CA MET A 213 -11.33 -9.21 4.01
C MET A 213 -10.52 -9.80 5.16
N MET A 214 -10.27 -11.11 5.14
CA MET A 214 -9.40 -11.77 6.12
C MET A 214 -7.94 -11.31 5.97
N GLN A 215 -7.42 -11.28 4.74
CA GLN A 215 -6.07 -10.78 4.46
C GLN A 215 -5.94 -9.30 4.87
N MET A 216 -6.91 -8.45 4.51
CA MET A 216 -6.94 -7.05 4.93
C MET A 216 -6.92 -6.93 6.46
N SER A 217 -7.74 -7.71 7.17
CA SER A 217 -7.80 -7.68 8.64
C SER A 217 -6.46 -8.00 9.30
N ASP A 218 -5.72 -8.99 8.78
CA ASP A 218 -4.36 -9.31 9.24
C ASP A 218 -3.36 -8.19 8.90
N GLU A 219 -3.44 -7.67 7.67
CA GLU A 219 -2.58 -6.61 7.14
C GLU A 219 -2.74 -5.25 7.86
N ILE A 220 -3.91 -4.97 8.44
CA ILE A 220 -4.15 -3.79 9.27
C ILE A 220 -4.29 -4.11 10.77
N GLY A 221 -4.12 -5.37 11.18
CA GLY A 221 -4.06 -5.79 12.58
C GLY A 221 -5.34 -5.55 13.38
N VAL A 222 -6.50 -5.73 12.76
CA VAL A 222 -7.81 -5.60 13.41
C VAL A 222 -8.67 -6.85 13.19
N ASN A 223 -9.85 -6.87 13.80
CA ASN A 223 -10.88 -7.87 13.51
C ASN A 223 -12.02 -7.24 12.68
N CYS A 224 -12.98 -8.07 12.26
CA CYS A 224 -14.14 -7.64 11.49
C CYS A 224 -14.97 -6.55 12.20
N GLY A 225 -15.06 -6.65 13.54
CA GLY A 225 -15.78 -5.70 14.41
C GLY A 225 -15.22 -4.27 14.40
N TYR A 226 -13.99 -4.09 13.90
CA TYR A 226 -13.42 -2.76 13.71
C TYR A 226 -14.18 -1.96 12.64
N CYS A 227 -14.72 -2.63 11.62
CA CYS A 227 -15.44 -2.00 10.51
C CYS A 227 -16.93 -2.36 10.46
N HIS A 228 -17.29 -3.59 10.84
CA HIS A 228 -18.60 -4.17 10.59
C HIS A 228 -19.32 -4.59 11.87
N ASN A 229 -20.65 -4.61 11.81
CA ASN A 229 -21.45 -5.46 12.66
C ASN A 229 -21.67 -6.80 11.95
N SER A 230 -21.13 -7.89 12.50
CA SER A 230 -21.10 -9.20 11.83
C SER A 230 -22.48 -9.80 11.56
N ARG A 231 -23.53 -9.33 12.25
CA ARG A 231 -24.91 -9.74 11.96
C ARG A 231 -25.40 -9.25 10.59
N ALA A 232 -24.79 -8.19 10.05
CA ALA A 232 -25.19 -7.56 8.80
C ALA A 232 -23.99 -6.86 8.12
N PHE A 233 -23.07 -7.62 7.54
CA PHE A 233 -21.89 -7.05 6.86
C PHE A 233 -22.23 -6.07 5.73
N PHE A 234 -23.34 -6.26 5.02
CA PHE A 234 -23.79 -5.36 3.95
C PHE A 234 -24.28 -3.99 4.47
N ASP A 235 -24.77 -3.90 5.71
CA ASP A 235 -25.44 -2.71 6.20
C ASP A 235 -24.45 -1.64 6.66
N TRP A 236 -24.36 -0.56 5.90
CA TRP A 236 -23.51 0.59 6.20
C TRP A 236 -23.99 1.39 7.41
N LYS A 237 -25.30 1.38 7.72
CA LYS A 237 -25.87 2.10 8.87
C LYS A 237 -25.48 1.45 10.20
N GLU A 238 -25.18 0.16 10.18
CA GLU A 238 -24.72 -0.59 11.35
C GLU A 238 -23.19 -0.74 11.42
N SER A 239 -22.47 -0.16 10.46
CA SER A 239 -21.01 -0.22 10.41
C SER A 239 -20.37 0.90 11.22
N THR A 240 -19.07 0.76 11.52
CA THR A 240 -18.31 1.83 12.16
C THR A 240 -17.83 2.85 11.12
N PRO A 241 -17.45 4.07 11.53
CA PRO A 241 -16.81 5.04 10.63
C PRO A 241 -15.51 4.53 9.98
N ALA A 242 -14.82 3.56 10.61
CA ALA A 242 -13.61 2.98 10.05
C ALA A 242 -13.86 2.23 8.73
N ARG A 243 -15.08 1.73 8.49
CA ARG A 243 -15.45 1.10 7.21
C ARG A 243 -15.34 2.08 6.04
N TRP A 244 -15.71 3.34 6.23
CA TRP A 244 -15.55 4.38 5.19
C TRP A 244 -14.07 4.68 4.90
N VAL A 245 -13.24 4.78 5.95
CA VAL A 245 -11.78 4.95 5.81
C VAL A 245 -11.16 3.76 5.07
N GLY A 246 -11.61 2.54 5.40
CA GLY A 246 -11.19 1.30 4.71
C GLY A 246 -11.63 1.26 3.25
N TYR A 247 -12.86 1.69 2.94
CA TYR A 247 -13.35 1.81 1.57
C TYR A 247 -12.47 2.73 0.72
N TYR A 248 -12.13 3.92 1.22
CA TYR A 248 -11.21 4.81 0.52
C TYR A 248 -9.79 4.23 0.43
N GLY A 249 -9.36 3.44 1.42
CA GLY A 249 -8.09 2.70 1.35
C GLY A 249 -8.04 1.67 0.23
N ILE A 250 -9.14 0.93 0.01
CA ILE A 250 -9.27 0.00 -1.13
C ILE A 250 -9.21 0.76 -2.46
N GLN A 251 -9.95 1.86 -2.58
CA GLN A 251 -9.96 2.68 -3.79
C GLN A 251 -8.57 3.30 -4.07
N MET A 252 -7.88 3.78 -3.03
CA MET A 252 -6.52 4.29 -3.14
C MET A 252 -5.59 3.18 -3.65
N THR A 253 -5.63 2.01 -3.03
CA THR A 253 -4.77 0.86 -3.39
C THR A 253 -4.97 0.45 -4.86
N ARG A 254 -6.22 0.44 -5.35
CA ARG A 254 -6.54 0.23 -6.78
C ARG A 254 -5.90 1.28 -7.67
N ALA A 255 -6.03 2.56 -7.31
CA ALA A 255 -5.44 3.66 -8.08
C ALA A 255 -3.91 3.57 -8.11
N LEU A 256 -3.26 3.23 -7.00
CA LEU A 256 -1.81 3.02 -6.96
C LEU A 256 -1.37 1.88 -7.88
N ASN A 257 -2.04 0.73 -7.77
CA ASN A 257 -1.71 -0.44 -8.58
C ASN A 257 -1.90 -0.17 -10.08
N ARG A 258 -3.05 0.37 -10.49
CA ARG A 258 -3.40 0.58 -11.90
C ARG A 258 -2.72 1.78 -12.54
N ASN A 259 -2.68 2.92 -11.85
CA ASN A 259 -2.28 4.18 -12.47
C ASN A 259 -0.79 4.47 -12.29
N VAL A 260 -0.12 3.74 -11.39
CA VAL A 260 1.30 3.95 -11.08
C VAL A 260 2.11 2.68 -11.33
N LEU A 261 1.78 1.58 -10.65
CA LEU A 261 2.64 0.40 -10.65
C LEU A 261 2.55 -0.43 -11.94
N GLU A 262 1.36 -0.57 -12.54
CA GLU A 262 1.21 -1.26 -13.84
C GLU A 262 1.97 -0.52 -14.99
N PRO A 263 1.82 0.81 -15.19
CA PRO A 263 2.61 1.54 -16.18
C PRO A 263 4.11 1.51 -15.89
N LEU A 264 4.49 1.59 -14.61
CA LEU A 264 5.89 1.51 -14.21
C LEU A 264 6.48 0.13 -14.51
N ALA A 265 5.71 -0.95 -14.30
CA ALA A 265 6.15 -2.31 -14.60
C ALA A 265 6.44 -2.51 -16.10
N THR A 266 5.68 -1.82 -16.97
CA THR A 266 5.87 -1.86 -18.43
C THR A 266 7.13 -1.10 -18.86
N THR A 267 7.41 0.04 -18.22
CA THR A 267 8.53 0.91 -18.59
C THR A 267 9.86 0.52 -17.93
N ILE A 268 9.80 -0.07 -16.73
CA ILE A 268 10.96 -0.52 -15.94
C ILE A 268 10.71 -1.96 -15.47
N PRO A 269 10.75 -2.95 -16.37
CA PRO A 269 10.56 -4.34 -15.97
C PRO A 269 11.76 -4.84 -15.15
N GLN A 270 11.51 -5.54 -14.05
CA GLN A 270 12.54 -6.10 -13.15
C GLN A 270 13.35 -7.24 -13.80
N VAL A 271 13.10 -7.55 -15.07
CA VAL A 271 13.79 -8.60 -15.86
C VAL A 271 15.11 -8.15 -16.51
N ARG A 272 15.46 -6.84 -16.52
CA ARG A 272 16.19 -6.31 -17.69
C ARG A 272 17.63 -5.83 -17.57
N ASP A 273 18.30 -5.87 -16.42
CA ASP A 273 19.71 -5.45 -16.45
C ASP A 273 20.63 -6.09 -15.40
N GLU A 274 21.33 -7.12 -15.86
CA GLU A 274 22.80 -7.22 -15.84
C GLU A 274 23.57 -6.45 -14.74
N ARG A 275 23.60 -5.15 -14.99
CA ARG A 275 24.57 -4.22 -14.41
C ARG A 275 24.12 -3.62 -13.09
N TYR A 276 22.84 -3.81 -12.72
CA TYR A 276 22.24 -3.25 -11.50
C TYR A 276 21.79 -4.32 -10.50
N HIS A 277 22.17 -5.60 -10.74
CA HIS A 277 21.85 -6.76 -9.90
C HIS A 277 22.22 -6.63 -8.44
N SER A 278 23.31 -5.92 -8.16
CA SER A 278 23.84 -5.76 -6.82
C SER A 278 22.89 -5.00 -5.90
N PHE A 279 21.87 -4.33 -6.44
CA PHE A 279 20.99 -3.45 -5.66
C PHE A 279 19.49 -3.71 -5.80
N ILE A 280 19.05 -4.51 -6.78
CA ILE A 280 17.64 -4.79 -7.03
C ILE A 280 17.41 -6.30 -7.01
N PRO A 281 16.63 -6.85 -6.06
CA PRO A 281 16.28 -8.27 -6.02
C PRO A 281 15.54 -8.68 -7.30
N VAL A 282 16.22 -9.37 -8.21
CA VAL A 282 15.59 -9.96 -9.39
C VAL A 282 14.92 -11.26 -8.96
N LEU A 283 13.59 -11.31 -9.00
CA LEU A 283 12.85 -12.55 -8.74
C LEU A 283 13.29 -13.66 -9.72
N PRO A 284 13.34 -14.94 -9.32
CA PRO A 284 13.58 -16.04 -10.25
C PRO A 284 12.57 -15.99 -11.41
N PRO A 285 12.92 -16.35 -12.66
CA PRO A 285 12.03 -16.23 -13.83
C PRO A 285 10.62 -16.81 -13.62
N ARG A 286 10.51 -17.95 -12.92
CA ARG A 286 9.24 -18.60 -12.56
C ARG A 286 8.34 -17.79 -11.62
N ASP A 287 8.92 -16.88 -10.84
CA ASP A 287 8.26 -16.06 -9.83
C ASP A 287 7.97 -14.64 -10.32
N ARG A 288 8.39 -14.29 -11.55
CA ARG A 288 8.23 -12.95 -12.13
C ARG A 288 6.80 -12.62 -12.57
N GLY A 289 5.95 -13.64 -12.79
CA GLY A 289 4.58 -13.43 -13.21
C GLY A 289 4.42 -12.69 -14.54
N LEU A 290 3.18 -12.27 -14.86
CA LEU A 290 2.88 -11.51 -16.08
C LEU A 290 3.49 -10.09 -16.06
N GLN A 291 3.90 -9.60 -14.89
CA GLN A 291 4.36 -8.22 -14.69
C GLN A 291 5.88 -8.12 -14.56
N ALA A 292 6.59 -9.12 -15.11
CA ALA A 292 8.05 -9.14 -15.25
C ALA A 292 8.80 -8.88 -13.93
N GLY A 293 8.28 -9.39 -12.82
CA GLY A 293 8.89 -9.31 -11.49
C GLY A 293 8.53 -8.08 -10.67
N ASN A 294 7.62 -7.23 -11.16
CA ASN A 294 7.14 -6.06 -10.42
C ASN A 294 6.05 -6.45 -9.41
N GLY A 295 6.17 -5.91 -8.20
CA GLY A 295 5.22 -6.09 -7.12
C GLY A 295 4.19 -4.96 -7.04
N PHE A 296 3.03 -5.28 -6.49
CA PHE A 296 1.90 -4.40 -6.27
C PHE A 296 1.69 -4.15 -4.79
N VAL A 297 1.13 -2.99 -4.48
CA VAL A 297 0.82 -2.61 -3.11
C VAL A 297 -0.46 -3.31 -2.64
N ILE A 298 -0.44 -3.68 -1.38
CA ILE A 298 -1.56 -4.21 -0.59
C ILE A 298 -1.68 -3.36 0.68
N CYS A 299 -2.69 -3.60 1.52
CA CYS A 299 -2.86 -2.84 2.76
C CYS A 299 -1.62 -3.01 3.67
N GLY A 300 -1.07 -4.23 3.70
CA GLY A 300 0.12 -4.61 4.43
C GLY A 300 1.38 -3.85 4.02
N THR A 301 1.47 -3.35 2.78
CA THR A 301 2.61 -2.57 2.27
C THR A 301 2.83 -1.28 3.06
N CYS A 302 1.77 -0.70 3.62
CA CYS A 302 1.87 0.50 4.45
C CYS A 302 1.64 0.17 5.94
N HIS A 303 0.64 -0.65 6.22
CA HIS A 303 0.14 -0.86 7.57
C HIS A 303 1.00 -1.81 8.40
N TYR A 304 1.60 -2.85 7.78
CA TYR A 304 2.40 -3.87 8.48
C TYR A 304 1.69 -4.48 9.72
N GLY A 305 0.38 -4.69 9.63
CA GLY A 305 -0.50 -5.20 10.68
C GLY A 305 -0.76 -4.24 11.82
N LEU A 306 -0.77 -2.94 11.53
CA LEU A 306 -1.24 -1.91 12.44
C LEU A 306 -2.43 -1.17 11.85
N PRO A 307 -3.43 -0.75 12.66
CA PRO A 307 -4.61 -0.04 12.14
C PRO A 307 -4.25 1.29 11.47
N LYS A 308 -3.11 1.87 11.86
CA LYS A 308 -2.48 3.02 11.21
C LYS A 308 -0.99 2.67 11.00
N PRO A 309 -0.40 3.00 9.84
CA PRO A 309 1.03 2.82 9.62
C PRO A 309 1.87 3.51 10.70
N THR A 310 3.04 2.94 11.03
CA THR A 310 4.07 3.67 11.76
C THR A 310 4.54 4.85 10.90
N ARG A 311 4.57 6.05 11.47
CA ARG A 311 4.91 7.28 10.76
C ARG A 311 6.15 7.91 11.37
N ILE A 312 6.79 8.75 10.58
CA ILE A 312 7.76 9.72 11.08
C ILE A 312 6.95 10.90 11.63
N PRO A 313 7.08 11.27 12.91
CA PRO A 313 6.42 12.45 13.44
C PRO A 313 6.76 13.68 12.61
N ASP A 314 5.76 14.51 12.34
CA ASP A 314 5.89 15.83 11.68
C ASP A 314 6.62 15.78 10.32
N ALA A 315 6.62 14.62 9.65
CA ALA A 315 7.35 14.41 8.41
C ALA A 315 6.93 15.40 7.32
N LEU A 316 5.63 15.67 7.21
CA LEU A 316 5.12 16.55 6.18
C LEU A 316 5.26 18.04 6.52
N ASP A 317 5.50 18.38 7.79
CA ASP A 317 5.86 19.74 8.19
C ASP A 317 7.36 19.96 7.96
N THR A 318 8.15 18.91 8.17
CA THR A 318 9.58 18.85 7.84
C THR A 318 9.84 18.87 6.33
N PHE A 319 8.98 18.21 5.54
CA PHE A 319 9.07 18.06 4.09
C PHE A 319 7.78 18.53 3.41
N PRO A 320 7.48 19.86 3.42
CA PRO A 320 6.23 20.40 2.87
C PRO A 320 6.07 20.13 1.37
N THR A 321 7.17 19.93 0.66
CA THR A 321 7.20 19.54 -0.76
C THR A 321 6.47 18.21 -1.04
N LEU A 322 6.29 17.33 -0.04
CA LEU A 322 5.54 16.09 -0.19
C LEU A 322 4.01 16.28 -0.11
N ARG A 323 3.52 17.49 0.22
CA ARG A 323 2.09 17.86 0.21
C ARG A 323 1.68 18.70 -1.01
N LYS A 324 2.57 18.87 -1.99
CA LYS A 324 2.27 19.61 -3.21
C LYS A 324 1.40 18.74 -4.14
N PRO A 325 0.38 19.31 -4.81
CA PRO A 325 -0.48 18.54 -5.71
C PRO A 325 0.29 17.87 -6.85
N ASP A 326 -0.11 16.65 -7.21
CA ASP A 326 0.34 15.97 -8.43
C ASP A 326 -0.85 15.28 -9.10
N PRO A 327 -1.07 15.48 -10.42
CA PRO A 327 -2.22 14.92 -11.11
C PRO A 327 -2.18 13.39 -11.27
N LEU A 328 -1.05 12.73 -11.00
CA LEU A 328 -0.88 11.28 -11.22
C LEU A 328 -1.94 10.42 -10.52
N LEU A 329 -2.45 10.87 -9.38
CA LEU A 329 -3.49 10.16 -8.60
C LEU A 329 -4.76 10.98 -8.41
N SER A 330 -4.91 12.08 -9.16
CA SER A 330 -6.17 12.80 -9.19
C SER A 330 -7.26 11.86 -9.69
N PRO A 331 -8.38 11.70 -8.97
CA PRO A 331 -9.48 10.91 -9.48
C PRO A 331 -9.92 11.48 -10.84
N THR A 332 -9.98 10.63 -11.86
CA THR A 332 -10.74 10.96 -13.06
C THR A 332 -12.16 11.33 -12.60
N PRO A 333 -12.79 12.41 -13.11
CA PRO A 333 -14.15 12.74 -12.71
C PRO A 333 -15.01 11.50 -12.86
N ALA A 334 -15.52 10.98 -11.74
CA ALA A 334 -16.42 9.85 -11.79
C ALA A 334 -17.62 10.29 -12.64
N SER A 335 -17.91 9.55 -13.71
CA SER A 335 -19.25 9.57 -14.26
C SER A 335 -20.18 9.26 -13.08
N ALA A 336 -21.05 10.22 -12.75
CA ALA A 336 -21.98 10.09 -11.65
C ALA A 336 -22.69 8.72 -11.78
N PRO A 337 -22.85 7.96 -10.68
CA PRO A 337 -23.64 6.75 -10.75
C PRO A 337 -25.03 7.16 -11.25
N GLY A 338 -25.39 6.67 -12.43
CA GLY A 338 -26.71 6.87 -12.99
C GLY A 338 -27.73 6.45 -11.95
N ARG A 339 -28.66 7.36 -11.65
CA ARG A 339 -29.86 7.01 -10.90
C ARG A 339 -30.57 5.93 -11.72
N GLY A 340 -30.54 4.70 -11.24
CA GLY A 340 -31.21 3.54 -11.83
C GLY A 340 -31.74 2.67 -10.71
#